data_AF-A0A6B3CQT9-F1
#
_entry.id   AF-A0A6B3CQT9-F1
#
_cell.length_a   1.000
_cell.length_b   1.000
_cell.length_c   1.000
_cell.angle_alpha   90.00
_cell.angle_beta   90.00
_cell.angle_gamma   90.00
#
_symmetry.space_group_name_H-M   'P 1'
#
loop_
_entity.id
_entity.type
_entity.pdbx_description
1 polymer ?
#
loop_
_entity_poly.entity_id
_entity_poly.type
_entity_poly.pdbx_seq_one_letter_code
_entity_poly.pdbx_strand_id
1 'polypeptide(L)'
;VAENIFLGRQPRRFGMIDRKRMEADAEVLLERVGVNVSPRARVRELGIARLQMVEIAKALSLDARVLIMDEPTAVLTSEEVEKLFTIVRRLREDGVG
;
A
#
# COMPACT_ATOMS: atom_id res chain seq x y z
N VAL A 1 5.14 -5.59 -6.46
CA VAL A 1 4.46 -4.75 -5.46
C VAL A 1 4.00 -5.58 -4.27
N ALA A 2 3.29 -6.69 -4.50
CA ALA A 2 2.85 -7.62 -3.46
C ALA A 2 3.99 -8.04 -2.51
N GLU A 3 5.15 -8.41 -3.07
CA GLU A 3 6.32 -8.78 -2.25
C GLU A 3 6.82 -7.66 -1.32
N ASN A 4 6.64 -6.39 -1.70
CA ASN A 4 7.01 -5.25 -0.85
C ASN A 4 5.96 -5.01 0.25
N ILE A 5 4.68 -5.15 -0.09
CA ILE A 5 3.55 -5.05 0.86
C ILE A 5 3.63 -6.13 1.94
N PHE A 6 4.08 -7.33 1.60
CA PHE A 6 4.15 -8.48 2.51
C PHE A 6 5.58 -8.85 2.92
N LEU A 7 6.55 -7.94 2.77
CA LEU A 7 7.94 -8.23 3.08
C LEU A 7 8.08 -8.67 4.55
N GLY A 8 8.67 -9.85 4.76
CA GLY A 8 8.86 -10.47 6.08
C GLY A 8 7.62 -11.16 6.66
N ARG A 9 6.49 -11.08 5.96
CA ARG A 9 5.18 -11.63 6.36
C ARG A 9 4.45 -12.28 5.19
N GLN A 10 5.20 -12.89 4.27
CA GLN A 10 4.60 -13.53 3.10
C GLN A 10 3.68 -14.67 3.55
N PRO A 11 2.43 -14.75 3.04
CA PRO A 11 1.55 -15.86 3.36
C PRO A 11 2.20 -17.17 2.92
N ARG A 12 2.04 -18.22 3.74
CA ARG A 12 2.63 -19.54 3.48
C ARG A 12 1.57 -20.62 3.39
N ARG A 13 1.81 -21.60 2.53
CA ARG A 13 1.01 -22.81 2.36
C ARG A 13 1.96 -24.00 2.23
N PHE A 14 1.80 -25.00 3.11
CA PHE A 14 2.69 -26.17 3.19
C PHE A 14 4.18 -25.81 3.28
N GLY A 15 4.52 -24.77 4.05
CA GLY A 15 5.91 -24.30 4.25
C GLY A 15 6.47 -23.43 3.12
N MET A 16 5.79 -23.33 1.98
CA MET A 16 6.20 -22.49 0.84
C MET A 16 5.42 -21.18 0.81
N ILE A 17 5.97 -20.16 0.16
CA ILE A 17 5.26 -18.88 -0.05
C ILE A 17 4.08 -19.09 -1.00
N ASP A 18 2.88 -18.71 -0.55
CA ASP A 18 1.67 -18.71 -1.37
C ASP A 18 1.58 -17.40 -2.17
N ARG A 19 2.21 -17.39 -3.35
CA ARG A 19 2.23 -16.22 -4.23
C ARG A 19 0.82 -15.81 -4.68
N LYS A 20 -0.06 -16.77 -4.96
CA LYS A 20 -1.41 -16.48 -5.46
C LYS A 20 -2.22 -15.74 -4.39
N ARG A 21 -2.12 -16.20 -3.14
CA ARG A 21 -2.73 -15.52 -2.01
C ARG A 21 -2.11 -14.14 -1.79
N MET A 22 -0.79 -14.04 -1.82
CA MET A 22 -0.08 -12.76 -1.63
C MET A 22 -0.48 -11.70 -2.67
N GLU A 23 -0.66 -12.11 -3.93
CA GLU A 23 -1.14 -11.23 -5.00
C GLU A 23 -2.59 -10.80 -4.77
N ALA A 24 -3.48 -11.73 -4.42
CA ALA A 24 -4.89 -11.43 -4.15
C ALA A 24 -5.06 -10.50 -2.93
N ASP A 25 -4.35 -10.79 -1.84
CA ASP A 25 -4.38 -9.96 -0.62
C ASP A 25 -3.79 -8.56 -0.90
N ALA A 26 -2.77 -8.47 -1.75
CA ALA A 26 -2.21 -7.19 -2.19
C ALA A 26 -3.21 -6.39 -3.03
N GLU A 27 -3.96 -7.04 -3.92
CA GLU A 27 -4.95 -6.37 -4.76
C GLU A 27 -6.04 -5.69 -3.92
N VAL A 28 -6.56 -6.39 -2.90
CA VAL A 28 -7.52 -5.81 -1.94
C VAL A 28 -6.96 -4.58 -1.23
N LEU A 29 -5.70 -4.64 -0.79
CA LEU A 29 -5.05 -3.50 -0.12
C LEU A 29 -4.82 -2.32 -1.06
N LEU A 30 -4.40 -2.59 -2.30
CA LEU A 30 -4.19 -1.57 -3.33
C LEU A 30 -5.51 -0.88 -3.70
N GLU A 31 -6.61 -1.62 -3.79
CA GLU A 31 -7.96 -1.08 -3.97
C GLU A 31 -8.40 -0.21 -2.79
N ARG A 32 -8.13 -0.63 -1.55
CA ARG A 32 -8.45 0.18 -0.36
C ARG A 32 -7.74 1.54 -0.36
N VAL A 33 -6.48 1.57 -0.79
CA VAL A 33 -5.72 2.82 -0.98
C VAL A 33 -5.99 3.48 -2.33
N GLY A 34 -6.93 2.98 -3.14
CA GLY A 34 -7.34 3.61 -4.40
C GLY A 34 -6.25 3.69 -5.48
N VAL A 35 -5.25 2.80 -5.46
CA VAL A 35 -4.16 2.80 -6.45
C VAL A 35 -4.36 1.68 -7.47
N ASN A 36 -4.45 2.05 -8.75
CA ASN A 36 -4.51 1.10 -9.84
C ASN A 36 -3.09 0.69 -10.27
N VAL A 37 -2.53 -0.30 -9.59
CA VAL A 37 -1.22 -0.88 -9.88
C VAL A 37 -1.32 -2.40 -9.78
N SER A 38 -0.75 -3.11 -10.75
CA SER A 38 -0.67 -4.57 -10.66
C SER A 38 0.14 -5.00 -9.44
N PRO A 39 -0.35 -5.96 -8.62
CA PRO A 39 0.43 -6.56 -7.54
C PRO A 39 1.78 -7.14 -8.02
N ARG A 40 1.86 -7.55 -9.30
CA ARG A 40 3.04 -8.11 -9.97
C ARG A 40 4.01 -7.07 -10.52
N ALA A 41 3.62 -5.79 -10.57
CA ALA A 41 4.50 -4.73 -11.07
C ALA A 41 5.77 -4.61 -10.22
N ARG A 42 6.88 -4.17 -10.82
CA ARG A 42 8.11 -3.87 -10.06
C ARG A 42 7.96 -2.49 -9.44
N VAL A 43 8.29 -2.37 -8.15
CA VAL A 43 8.17 -1.08 -7.42
C VAL A 43 9.04 0.02 -8.03
N ARG A 44 10.20 -0.33 -8.60
CA ARG A 44 11.11 0.60 -9.29
C ARG A 44 10.53 1.25 -10.55
N GLU A 45 9.44 0.70 -11.09
CA GLU A 45 8.77 1.21 -12.29
C GLU A 45 7.60 2.13 -11.93
N LEU A 46 7.34 2.31 -10.63
CA LEU A 46 6.27 3.18 -10.15
C LEU A 46 6.77 4.62 -10.02
N GLY A 47 5.95 5.56 -10.47
CA GLY A 47 6.12 6.96 -10.11
C GLY A 47 5.96 7.17 -8.60
N ILE A 48 6.50 8.27 -8.10
CA ILE A 48 6.60 8.57 -6.66
C ILE A 48 5.23 8.48 -5.95
N ALA A 49 4.17 9.04 -6.54
CA ALA A 49 2.83 8.96 -5.95
C ALA A 49 2.35 7.51 -5.76
N ARG A 50 2.55 6.65 -6.75
CA ARG A 50 2.16 5.23 -6.67
C ARG A 50 3.01 4.49 -5.65
N LEU A 51 4.30 4.82 -5.54
CA LEU A 51 5.19 4.26 -4.53
C LEU A 51 4.70 4.62 -3.11
N GLN A 52 4.27 5.86 -2.89
CA GLN A 52 3.71 6.29 -1.61
C GLN A 52 2.44 5.50 -1.23
N MET A 53 1.55 5.27 -2.20
CA MET A 53 0.36 4.44 -1.97
C MET A 53 0.72 2.99 -1.62
N VAL A 54 1.78 2.44 -2.21
CA VAL A 54 2.26 1.09 -1.88
C VAL A 54 2.79 1.04 -0.44
N GLU A 55 3.48 2.06 0.04
CA GLU A 55 3.92 2.12 1.45
C GLU A 55 2.73 2.26 2.42
N ILE A 56 1.69 3.01 2.06
CA ILE A 56 0.45 3.05 2.84
C ILE A 56 -0.23 1.66 2.86
N ALA A 57 -0.37 1.01 1.71
CA ALA A 57 -0.94 -0.34 1.61
C ALA A 57 -0.16 -1.36 2.46
N LYS A 58 1.17 -1.23 2.51
CA LYS A 58 2.06 -2.01 3.38
C LYS A 58 1.81 -1.73 4.86
N ALA A 59 1.56 -0.49 5.26
CA ALA A 59 1.21 -0.18 6.65
C ALA A 59 -0.15 -0.77 7.03
N LEU A 60 -1.13 -0.73 6.13
CA LEU A 60 -2.45 -1.35 6.35
C LEU A 60 -2.39 -2.87 6.44
N SER A 61 -1.48 -3.51 5.71
CA SER A 61 -1.26 -4.96 5.82
C SER A 61 -0.68 -5.40 7.17
N LEU A 62 -0.25 -4.45 8.00
CA LEU A 62 0.21 -4.67 9.38
C LEU A 62 -0.90 -4.45 10.43
N ASP A 63 -2.14 -4.19 10.00
CA ASP A 63 -3.21 -3.73 10.88
C ASP A 63 -2.76 -2.50 11.72
N ALA A 64 -1.98 -1.62 11.09
CA ALA A 64 -1.45 -0.44 11.76
C ALA A 64 -2.62 0.44 12.22
N ARG A 65 -2.66 0.72 13.53
CA ARG A 65 -3.64 1.65 14.13
C ARG A 65 -3.20 3.10 14.04
N VAL A 66 -1.89 3.36 13.99
CA VAL A 66 -1.29 4.69 13.91
C VAL A 66 -0.33 4.69 12.72
N LEU A 67 -0.47 5.67 11.83
CA LEU A 67 0.41 5.88 10.68
C LEU A 67 1.11 7.24 10.79
N ILE A 68 2.41 7.22 11.01
CA ILE A 68 3.24 8.44 11.01
C ILE A 68 3.91 8.55 9.64
N MET A 69 3.71 9.69 8.99
CA MET A 69 4.32 10.01 7.71
C MET A 69 5.17 11.27 7.86
N ASP A 70 6.46 11.16 7.59
CA ASP A 70 7.38 12.31 7.56
C ASP A 70 7.49 12.83 6.11
N GLU A 71 7.20 14.11 5.92
CA GLU A 71 7.18 14.81 4.62
C GLU A 71 6.56 14.04 3.42
N PRO A 72 5.34 13.46 3.53
CA PRO A 72 4.80 12.55 2.51
C PRO A 72 4.44 13.19 1.16
N THR A 73 4.49 14.52 1.07
CA THR A 73 4.02 15.30 -0.08
C THR A 73 5.11 16.12 -0.77
N ALA A 74 6.35 16.13 -0.27
CA ALA A 74 7.41 17.04 -0.72
C ALA A 74 7.77 16.92 -2.22
N VAL A 75 7.44 15.76 -2.82
CA VAL A 75 7.77 15.39 -4.20
C VAL A 75 6.53 15.12 -5.06
N LEU A 76 5.34 15.44 -4.54
CA LEU A 76 4.06 15.20 -5.21
C LEU A 76 3.52 16.48 -5.86
N THR A 77 2.85 16.34 -6.99
CA THR A 77 2.05 17.40 -7.58
C THR A 77 0.79 17.67 -6.73
N SER A 78 0.18 18.85 -6.85
CA SER A 78 -1.03 19.20 -6.08
C SER A 78 -2.17 18.19 -6.27
N GLU A 79 -2.32 17.61 -7.47
CA GLU A 79 -3.34 16.59 -7.74
C GLU A 79 -3.04 15.27 -7.00
N GLU A 80 -1.76 14.88 -6.93
CA GLU A 80 -1.33 13.67 -6.21
C GLU A 80 -1.44 13.83 -4.70
N VAL A 81 -1.18 15.04 -4.19
CA VAL A 81 -1.37 15.40 -2.78
C VAL A 81 -2.84 15.27 -2.38
N GLU A 82 -3.77 15.80 -3.18
CA GLU A 82 -5.22 15.68 -2.90
C GLU A 82 -5.69 14.22 -2.88
N LYS A 83 -5.19 13.39 -3.82
CA LYS A 83 -5.46 11.95 -3.83
C LYS A 83 -4.96 11.29 -2.55
N LEU A 84 -3.72 11.58 -2.15
CA LEU A 84 -3.12 11.07 -0.91
C LEU A 84 -3.98 11.44 0.32
N PHE A 85 -4.33 12.72 0.48
CA PHE A 85 -5.13 13.17 1.62
C PHE A 85 -6.53 12.57 1.63
N THR A 86 -7.15 12.37 0.47
CA THR A 86 -8.45 11.70 0.36
C THR A 86 -8.38 10.28 0.93
N ILE A 87 -7.32 9.55 0.62
CA ILE A 87 -7.10 8.18 1.14
C ILE A 87 -6.82 8.21 2.63
N VAL A 88 -5.94 9.10 3.10
CA VAL A 88 -5.64 9.25 4.54
C VAL A 88 -6.90 9.54 5.34
N ARG A 89 -7.80 10.40 4.83
CA ARG A 89 -9.10 10.66 5.46
C ARG A 89 -9.97 9.41 5.52
N ARG A 90 -10.06 8.64 4.42
CA ARG A 90 -10.80 7.37 4.39
C ARG A 90 -10.24 6.35 5.38
N LEU A 91 -8.92 6.25 5.50
CA LEU A 91 -8.29 5.35 6.47
C LEU A 91 -8.56 5.77 7.92
N ARG A 92 -8.63 7.08 8.17
CA ARG A 92 -9.06 7.62 9.46
C ARG A 92 -10.51 7.26 9.80
N GLU A 93 -11.40 7.29 8.83
CA GLU A 93 -12.79 6.83 8.99
C GLU A 93 -12.87 5.32 9.30
N ASP A 94 -11.97 4.52 8.73
CA ASP A 94 -11.80 3.09 9.02
C ASP A 94 -11.16 2.82 10.42
N GLY A 95 -10.85 3.85 11.20
CA GLY A 95 -10.31 3.73 12.57
C GLY A 95 -8.78 3.68 12.66
N VAL A 96 -8.07 4.05 11.60
CA VAL A 96 -6.60 4.18 11.58
C VAL A 96 -6.23 5.65 11.84
N GLY A 97 -5.70 5.97 13.03
CA GLY A 97 -5.40 7.34 13.47
C GLY A 97 -4.29 7.44 14.49
#